data_AF-A0A485LU11-F1
#
_entry.id   AF-A0A485LU11-F1
#
_cell.length_a   1.000
_cell.length_b   1.000
_cell.length_c   1.000
_cell.angle_alpha   90.00
_cell.angle_beta   90.00
_cell.angle_gamma   90.00
#
_symmetry.space_group_name_H-M   'P 1'
#
loop_
_entity.id
_entity.type
_entity.pdbx_description
1 polymer ?
#
loop_
_entity_poly.entity_id
_entity_poly.type
_entity_poly.pdbx_seq_one_letter_code
_entity_poly.pdbx_strand_id
1 'polypeptide(L)'
;MSPTIHKRPAACAGRQEETMHRPPANEPEKGSETAVHAYPQSSPHTSRSQAFDTLSTLLQEGEGTRVEFKLRAPSADRLAKLICAFANTSGGHILMGVDDGAIVEGVEDIGETRDAIDRALMMVNPAPEVRITELRLDEERVVVMCTVGRGRDKPCRAANARGGEAAYIRVGSAIMPVPKGEEARLEREDAVRSRISLEKIHEKILKIVERNPGITLKKIAQACNLSAYRVRKALVPLLQSGLVVEKNPGRYTLR
;
A
#
# COMPACT_ATOMS: atom_id res chain seq x y z
N MET A 1 65.09 -45.02 -39.30
CA MET A 1 66.02 -43.88 -39.40
C MET A 1 65.80 -42.96 -38.21
N SER A 2 66.64 -43.07 -37.19
CA SER A 2 66.92 -41.98 -36.24
C SER A 2 68.25 -41.34 -36.68
N PRO A 3 68.73 -40.23 -36.09
CA PRO A 3 68.11 -39.05 -35.45
C PRO A 3 68.68 -37.75 -36.10
N THR A 4 68.42 -36.55 -35.56
CA THR A 4 69.44 -35.52 -35.23
C THR A 4 68.79 -34.21 -34.74
N ILE A 5 69.17 -33.82 -33.52
CA ILE A 5 68.99 -32.52 -32.88
C ILE A 5 70.13 -31.60 -33.33
N HIS A 6 69.90 -30.32 -33.64
CA HIS A 6 70.87 -29.21 -33.47
C HIS A 6 70.09 -27.89 -33.23
N LYS A 7 70.15 -27.31 -32.03
CA LYS A 7 71.08 -26.27 -31.51
C LYS A 7 70.67 -24.81 -31.86
N ARG A 8 70.48 -24.01 -30.80
CA ARG A 8 70.38 -22.53 -30.77
C ARG A 8 71.72 -21.85 -31.14
N PRO A 9 71.74 -20.56 -31.55
CA PRO A 9 72.07 -19.42 -30.65
C PRO A 9 71.19 -18.16 -30.93
N ALA A 10 70.80 -17.27 -30.00
CA ALA A 10 71.46 -16.30 -29.10
C ALA A 10 71.82 -14.92 -29.73
N ALA A 11 71.16 -13.87 -29.20
CA ALA A 11 71.51 -12.42 -29.13
C ALA A 11 71.58 -11.61 -30.46
N CYS A 12 71.36 -10.28 -30.57
CA CYS A 12 71.24 -9.18 -29.60
C CYS A 12 70.65 -7.92 -30.30
N ALA A 13 70.08 -7.03 -29.48
CA ALA A 13 70.05 -5.55 -29.57
C ALA A 13 69.27 -4.81 -30.68
N GLY A 14 68.27 -4.04 -30.22
CA GLY A 14 67.69 -2.89 -30.90
C GLY A 14 66.83 -2.07 -29.94
N ARG A 15 67.47 -1.17 -29.16
CA ARG A 15 66.83 -0.13 -28.34
C ARG A 15 66.13 0.89 -29.24
N GLN A 16 64.89 1.23 -28.94
CA GLN A 16 64.42 2.62 -29.04
C GLN A 16 63.56 2.94 -27.81
N GLU A 17 63.91 4.05 -27.18
CA GLU A 17 63.25 4.65 -26.03
C GLU A 17 61.97 5.34 -26.51
N GLU A 18 60.84 5.07 -25.86
CA GLU A 18 59.66 5.94 -25.96
C GLU A 18 59.15 6.27 -24.57
N THR A 19 59.15 7.58 -24.30
CA THR A 19 58.86 8.26 -23.05
C THR A 19 57.37 8.26 -22.70
N MET A 20 57.10 8.06 -21.40
CA MET A 20 56.04 8.69 -20.61
C MET A 20 54.57 8.52 -21.05
N HIS A 21 53.82 7.67 -20.33
CA HIS A 21 52.76 8.19 -19.44
C HIS A 21 52.35 7.15 -18.39
N ARG A 22 52.56 7.50 -17.13
CA ARG A 22 52.01 6.79 -15.96
C ARG A 22 50.50 7.07 -15.96
N PRO A 23 49.61 6.05 -15.98
CA PRO A 23 48.21 6.31 -15.68
C PRO A 23 48.08 6.69 -14.19
N PRO A 24 47.23 7.67 -13.86
CA PRO A 24 47.04 8.11 -12.49
C PRO A 24 46.38 7.03 -11.64
N ALA A 25 46.67 7.09 -10.34
CA ALA A 25 46.13 6.25 -9.29
C ALA A 25 44.60 6.24 -9.30
N ASN A 26 44.03 5.08 -8.99
CA ASN A 26 42.61 4.86 -8.72
C ASN A 26 42.04 6.00 -7.85
N GLU A 27 41.24 6.85 -8.47
CA GLU A 27 40.26 7.65 -7.75
C GLU A 27 39.19 6.71 -7.17
N PRO A 28 38.70 6.95 -5.94
CA PRO A 28 37.59 6.18 -5.41
C PRO A 28 36.35 6.45 -6.26
N GLU A 29 35.79 5.38 -6.83
CA GLU A 29 34.48 5.44 -7.49
C GLU A 29 33.47 6.11 -6.56
N LYS A 30 32.86 7.18 -7.06
CA LYS A 30 31.74 7.86 -6.41
C LYS A 30 30.67 6.81 -6.13
N GLY A 31 30.48 6.52 -4.85
CA GLY A 31 29.37 5.72 -4.35
C GLY A 31 28.09 6.26 -4.96
N SER A 32 27.41 5.40 -5.72
CA SER A 32 26.02 5.60 -6.06
C SER A 32 25.26 5.78 -4.74
N GLU A 33 24.77 7.00 -4.51
CA GLU A 33 23.76 7.28 -3.50
C GLU A 33 22.53 6.45 -3.88
N THR A 34 22.47 5.21 -3.37
CA THR A 34 21.20 4.56 -3.17
C THR A 34 20.45 5.47 -2.20
N ALA A 35 19.44 6.15 -2.72
CA ALA A 35 18.47 6.86 -1.92
C ALA A 35 17.78 5.84 -1.03
N VAL A 36 18.39 5.56 0.13
CA VAL A 36 17.75 4.96 1.29
C VAL A 36 16.59 5.88 1.60
N HIS A 37 15.39 5.46 1.23
CA HIS A 37 14.17 6.18 1.53
C HIS A 37 14.06 6.19 3.05
N ALA A 38 14.49 7.29 3.65
CA ALA A 38 14.48 7.49 5.08
C ALA A 38 13.02 7.48 5.53
N TYR A 39 12.58 6.35 6.06
CA TYR A 39 11.40 6.32 6.89
C TYR A 39 11.63 7.32 8.03
N PRO A 40 10.70 8.26 8.29
CA PRO A 40 10.83 9.15 9.43
C PRO A 40 10.83 8.30 10.70
N GLN A 41 12.02 8.15 11.27
CA GLN A 41 12.19 7.63 12.61
C GLN A 41 11.75 8.74 13.58
N SER A 42 10.76 8.41 14.40
CA SER A 42 10.16 9.16 15.54
C SER A 42 8.87 10.00 15.34
N SER A 43 7.80 9.43 15.90
CA SER A 43 6.75 10.03 16.77
C SER A 43 5.59 10.85 16.17
N PRO A 44 4.34 10.65 16.66
CA PRO A 44 3.97 11.09 18.01
C PRO A 44 3.54 9.94 18.91
N HIS A 45 3.86 10.07 20.20
CA HIS A 45 3.38 9.23 21.29
C HIS A 45 1.85 9.10 21.23
N THR A 46 1.35 8.03 20.62
CA THR A 46 0.01 7.56 20.91
C THR A 46 0.11 7.03 22.34
N SER A 47 -0.64 7.62 23.27
CA SER A 47 -0.67 7.14 24.65
C SER A 47 -0.94 5.64 24.63
N ARG A 48 -0.29 4.86 25.50
CA ARG A 48 -0.55 3.42 25.62
C ARG A 48 -2.05 3.15 25.67
N SER A 49 -2.83 3.97 26.39
CA SER A 49 -4.29 3.88 26.39
C SER A 49 -4.93 3.96 25.00
N GLN A 50 -4.58 4.96 24.19
CA GLN A 50 -5.15 5.17 22.85
C GLN A 50 -4.84 4.03 21.88
N ALA A 51 -3.63 3.46 21.98
CA ALA A 51 -3.21 2.34 21.14
C ALA A 51 -4.01 1.06 21.48
N PHE A 52 -4.24 0.81 22.77
CA PHE A 52 -5.09 -0.27 23.26
C PHE A 52 -6.57 -0.06 22.90
N ASP A 53 -7.09 1.17 23.00
CA ASP A 53 -8.46 1.50 22.62
C ASP A 53 -8.68 1.26 21.11
N THR A 54 -7.69 1.62 20.29
CA THR A 54 -7.70 1.37 18.85
C THR A 54 -7.73 -0.13 18.56
N LEU A 55 -6.84 -0.91 19.18
CA LEU A 55 -6.81 -2.36 18.99
C LEU A 55 -8.14 -3.00 19.39
N SER A 56 -8.66 -2.63 20.56
CA SER A 56 -9.93 -3.17 21.08
C SER A 56 -11.09 -2.86 20.14
N THR A 57 -11.12 -1.66 19.56
CA THR A 57 -12.13 -1.26 18.58
C THR A 57 -12.05 -2.12 17.31
N LEU A 58 -10.84 -2.37 16.80
CA LEU A 58 -10.65 -3.18 15.58
C LEU A 58 -10.98 -4.67 15.82
N LEU A 59 -10.67 -5.21 16.99
CA LEU A 59 -11.07 -6.56 17.38
C LEU A 59 -12.60 -6.70 17.46
N GLN A 60 -13.29 -5.68 17.98
CA GLN A 60 -14.76 -5.64 18.01
C GLN A 60 -15.40 -5.44 16.63
N GLU A 61 -14.74 -4.70 15.72
CA GLU A 61 -15.18 -4.56 14.33
C GLU A 61 -15.16 -5.92 13.60
N GLY A 62 -14.16 -6.75 13.92
CA GLY A 62 -13.98 -8.07 13.31
C GLY A 62 -13.46 -7.99 11.88
N GLU A 63 -13.15 -9.15 11.28
CA GLU A 63 -12.70 -9.20 9.89
C GLU A 63 -13.77 -8.70 8.93
N GLY A 64 -13.36 -7.89 7.95
CA GLY A 64 -14.28 -7.29 7.00
C GLY A 64 -13.59 -6.31 6.07
N THR A 65 -14.32 -5.38 5.47
CA THR A 65 -13.77 -4.54 4.38
C THR A 65 -12.56 -3.69 4.78
N ARG A 66 -12.36 -3.41 6.08
CA ARG A 66 -11.28 -2.59 6.61
C ARG A 66 -10.34 -3.30 7.57
N VAL A 67 -10.62 -4.54 7.96
CA VAL A 67 -9.86 -5.27 8.98
C VAL A 67 -9.60 -6.68 8.50
N GLU A 68 -8.37 -7.14 8.69
CA GLU A 68 -7.93 -8.52 8.45
C GLU A 68 -7.11 -9.00 9.64
N PHE A 69 -7.41 -10.19 10.16
CA PHE A 69 -6.65 -10.85 11.21
C PHE A 69 -5.72 -11.89 10.59
N LYS A 70 -4.51 -12.00 11.14
CA LYS A 70 -3.54 -13.02 10.77
C LYS A 70 -2.74 -13.39 12.00
N LEU A 71 -2.68 -14.67 12.32
CA LEU A 71 -1.83 -15.12 13.41
C LEU A 71 -0.35 -14.91 13.08
N ARG A 72 0.05 -15.24 11.84
CA ARG A 72 1.40 -15.03 11.31
C ARG A 72 1.36 -14.31 9.97
N ALA A 73 2.46 -13.62 9.61
CA ALA A 73 2.59 -13.02 8.30
C ALA A 73 2.47 -14.08 7.20
N PRO A 74 1.56 -13.92 6.21
CA PRO A 74 1.51 -14.83 5.08
C PRO A 74 2.70 -14.59 4.15
N SER A 75 2.80 -15.39 3.09
CA SER A 75 3.81 -15.17 2.05
C SER A 75 3.71 -13.75 1.47
N ALA A 76 4.85 -13.18 1.08
CA ALA A 76 4.94 -11.80 0.59
C ALA A 76 3.98 -11.53 -0.58
N ASP A 77 3.75 -12.51 -1.47
CA ASP A 77 2.80 -12.38 -2.58
C ASP A 77 1.34 -12.27 -2.11
N ARG A 78 0.95 -13.01 -1.07
CA ARG A 78 -0.39 -12.96 -0.49
C ARG A 78 -0.60 -11.66 0.27
N LEU A 79 0.41 -11.24 1.03
CA LEU A 79 0.38 -9.98 1.75
C LEU A 79 0.34 -8.78 0.78
N ALA A 80 1.08 -8.83 -0.33
CA ALA A 80 1.07 -7.80 -1.37
C ALA A 80 -0.31 -7.64 -2.00
N LYS A 81 -1.00 -8.75 -2.33
CA LYS A 81 -2.38 -8.73 -2.85
C LYS A 81 -3.35 -8.12 -1.85
N LEU A 82 -3.20 -8.43 -0.55
CA LEU A 82 -4.02 -7.87 0.51
C LEU A 82 -3.80 -6.36 0.69
N ILE A 83 -2.54 -5.91 0.75
CA ILE A 83 -2.18 -4.48 0.80
C ILE A 83 -2.72 -3.74 -0.42
N CYS A 84 -2.52 -4.30 -1.61
CA CYS A 84 -3.07 -3.77 -2.87
C CYS A 84 -4.61 -3.64 -2.81
N ALA A 85 -5.30 -4.67 -2.31
CA ALA A 85 -6.75 -4.66 -2.18
C ALA A 85 -7.25 -3.56 -1.22
N PHE A 86 -6.60 -3.38 -0.07
CA PHE A 86 -6.93 -2.31 0.87
C PHE A 86 -6.70 -0.93 0.25
N ALA A 87 -5.53 -0.72 -0.36
CA ALA A 87 -5.17 0.56 -0.96
C ALA A 87 -6.13 0.96 -2.10
N ASN A 88 -6.50 0.02 -2.96
CA ASN A 88 -7.48 0.25 -4.04
C ASN A 88 -8.91 0.46 -3.53
N THR A 89 -9.23 0.04 -2.31
CA THR A 89 -10.56 0.20 -1.73
C THR A 89 -10.58 1.42 -0.81
N SER A 90 -10.61 1.19 0.50
CA SER A 90 -10.92 2.17 1.53
C SER A 90 -9.76 2.38 2.52
N GLY A 91 -8.62 1.73 2.28
CA GLY A 91 -7.60 1.48 3.29
C GLY A 91 -8.06 0.45 4.32
N GLY A 92 -7.23 0.17 5.32
CA GLY A 92 -7.57 -0.77 6.37
C GLY A 92 -6.41 -1.11 7.30
N HIS A 93 -6.64 -2.11 8.14
CA HIS A 93 -5.71 -2.62 9.14
C HIS A 93 -5.53 -4.12 8.97
N ILE A 94 -4.28 -4.56 8.95
CA ILE A 94 -3.91 -5.97 9.05
C ILE A 94 -3.31 -6.16 10.44
N LEU A 95 -3.95 -6.98 11.27
CA LEU A 95 -3.49 -7.28 12.63
C LEU A 95 -2.75 -8.61 12.62
N MET A 96 -1.41 -8.56 12.70
CA MET A 96 -0.55 -9.74 12.83
C MET A 96 -0.41 -10.13 14.31
N GLY A 97 -0.54 -11.42 14.62
CA GLY A 97 -0.59 -11.95 15.98
C GLY A 97 -2.01 -12.08 16.55
N VAL A 98 -3.02 -12.09 15.67
CA VAL A 98 -4.44 -12.27 16.03
C VAL A 98 -5.00 -13.42 15.21
N ASP A 99 -5.64 -14.39 15.86
CA ASP A 99 -6.27 -15.52 15.18
C ASP A 99 -7.63 -15.16 14.54
N ASP A 100 -8.23 -16.11 13.82
CA ASP A 100 -9.53 -15.92 13.16
C ASP A 100 -10.69 -15.77 14.16
N GLY A 101 -10.49 -16.14 15.42
CA GLY A 101 -11.42 -15.98 16.55
C GLY A 101 -11.30 -14.63 17.26
N ALA A 102 -10.49 -13.70 16.73
CA ALA A 102 -10.13 -12.43 17.35
C ALA A 102 -9.36 -12.56 18.69
N ILE A 103 -8.71 -13.71 18.92
CA ILE A 103 -7.87 -13.96 20.08
C ILE A 103 -6.46 -13.43 19.78
N VAL A 104 -5.94 -12.63 20.72
CA VAL A 104 -4.59 -12.06 20.61
C VAL A 104 -3.56 -13.02 21.21
N GLU A 105 -2.81 -13.68 20.34
CA GLU A 105 -1.68 -14.54 20.69
C GLU A 105 -0.35 -13.79 20.64
N GLY A 106 -0.26 -12.73 19.83
CA GLY A 106 0.97 -12.02 19.53
C GLY A 106 1.77 -12.66 18.39
N VAL A 107 2.70 -11.90 17.81
CA VAL A 107 3.61 -12.40 16.78
C VAL A 107 4.79 -13.13 17.43
N GLU A 108 5.26 -14.21 16.81
CA GLU A 108 6.44 -14.94 17.24
C GLU A 108 7.72 -14.12 17.05
N ASP A 109 7.85 -13.47 15.89
CA ASP A 109 8.97 -12.60 15.55
C ASP A 109 8.48 -11.30 14.90
N ILE A 110 8.72 -10.18 15.60
CA ILE A 110 8.35 -8.83 15.15
C ILE A 110 9.18 -8.42 13.92
N GLY A 111 10.47 -8.77 13.89
CA GLY A 111 11.39 -8.47 12.81
C GLY A 111 11.01 -9.21 11.53
N GLU A 112 10.77 -10.52 11.61
CA GLU A 112 10.32 -11.31 10.46
C GLU A 112 8.97 -10.80 9.92
N THR A 113 8.05 -10.43 10.81
CA THR A 113 6.75 -9.86 10.43
C THR A 113 6.92 -8.54 9.68
N ARG A 114 7.83 -7.66 10.13
CA ARG A 114 8.16 -6.41 9.43
C ARG A 114 8.78 -6.67 8.07
N ASP A 115 9.78 -7.55 8.01
CA ASP A 115 10.45 -7.88 6.75
C ASP A 115 9.46 -8.46 5.74
N ALA A 116 8.46 -9.22 6.19
CA ALA A 116 7.39 -9.72 5.34
C ALA A 116 6.53 -8.58 4.78
N ILE A 117 6.19 -7.57 5.59
CA ILE A 117 5.45 -6.38 5.15
C ILE A 117 6.28 -5.58 4.13
N ASP A 118 7.57 -5.37 4.39
CA ASP A 118 8.46 -4.62 3.51
C ASP A 118 8.64 -5.34 2.15
N ARG A 119 8.87 -6.66 2.16
CA ARG A 119 8.91 -7.47 0.94
C ARG A 119 7.60 -7.39 0.17
N ALA A 120 6.46 -7.43 0.85
CA ALA A 120 5.16 -7.31 0.22
C ALA A 120 4.96 -5.94 -0.43
N LEU A 121 5.41 -4.86 0.21
CA LEU A 121 5.32 -3.50 -0.33
C LEU A 121 6.14 -3.33 -1.62
N MET A 122 7.32 -3.94 -1.71
CA MET A 122 8.13 -3.95 -2.93
C MET A 122 7.43 -4.65 -4.12
N MET A 123 6.41 -5.47 -3.85
CA MET A 123 5.63 -6.19 -4.86
C MET A 123 4.32 -5.49 -5.23
N VAL A 124 4.08 -4.28 -4.73
CA VAL A 124 2.88 -3.48 -5.03
C VAL A 124 3.29 -2.20 -5.75
N ASN A 125 2.66 -1.92 -6.90
CA ASN A 125 2.99 -0.76 -7.73
C ASN A 125 1.74 0.00 -8.22
N PRO A 126 1.63 1.33 -7.99
CA PRO A 126 2.45 2.10 -7.05
C PRO A 126 2.28 1.59 -5.61
N ALA A 127 3.36 1.66 -4.83
CA ALA A 127 3.35 1.25 -3.43
C ALA A 127 2.49 2.25 -2.61
N PRO A 128 1.50 1.78 -1.82
CA PRO A 128 0.68 2.67 -1.01
C PRO A 128 1.41 3.12 0.26
N GLU A 129 0.91 4.20 0.87
CA GLU A 129 1.36 4.63 2.19
C GLU A 129 0.96 3.59 3.25
N VAL A 130 1.94 3.06 3.97
CA VAL A 130 1.75 2.09 5.05
C VAL A 130 2.41 2.56 6.33
N ARG A 131 1.71 2.39 7.46
CA ARG A 131 2.26 2.60 8.80
C ARG A 131 2.24 1.30 9.57
N ILE A 132 3.41 0.89 10.05
CA ILE A 132 3.56 -0.26 10.94
C ILE A 132 3.58 0.23 12.38
N THR A 133 2.76 -0.36 13.25
CA THR A 133 2.70 -0.03 14.68
C THR A 133 2.81 -1.32 15.49
N GLU A 134 3.77 -1.38 16.40
CA GLU A 134 3.85 -2.44 17.40
C GLU A 134 2.94 -2.08 18.58
N LEU A 135 2.02 -2.97 18.90
CA LEU A 135 1.11 -2.86 20.02
C LEU A 135 1.53 -3.91 21.04
N ARG A 136 2.26 -3.48 22.08
CA ARG A 136 2.71 -4.38 23.15
C ARG A 136 1.62 -4.49 24.21
N LEU A 137 1.03 -5.67 24.34
CA LEU A 137 -0.05 -5.94 25.29
C LEU A 137 0.54 -6.19 26.68
N ASP A 138 1.50 -7.11 26.74
CA ASP A 138 2.25 -7.53 27.92
C ASP A 138 3.69 -7.90 27.54
N GLU A 139 4.40 -8.64 28.38
CA GLU A 139 5.80 -9.03 28.16
C GLU A 139 5.97 -10.04 27.01
N GLU A 140 4.95 -10.88 26.76
CA GLU A 140 5.03 -11.98 25.81
C GLU A 140 4.32 -11.65 24.49
N ARG A 141 3.29 -10.80 24.53
CA ARG A 141 2.39 -10.60 23.38
C ARG A 141 2.54 -9.21 22.78
N VAL A 142 2.93 -9.21 21.50
CA VAL A 142 2.97 -8.01 20.65
C VAL A 142 2.14 -8.25 19.39
N VAL A 143 1.23 -7.34 19.08
CA VAL A 143 0.51 -7.30 17.80
C VAL A 143 1.24 -6.34 16.87
N VAL A 144 1.54 -6.76 15.65
CA VAL A 144 2.05 -5.85 14.61
C VAL A 144 0.88 -5.41 13.75
N MET A 145 0.47 -4.16 13.90
CA MET A 145 -0.60 -3.55 13.13
C MET A 145 -0.02 -2.86 11.89
N CYS A 146 -0.34 -3.39 10.71
CA CYS A 146 -0.04 -2.77 9.43
C CYS A 146 -1.27 -1.96 8.98
N THR A 147 -1.17 -0.63 9.06
CA THR A 147 -2.21 0.30 8.63
C THR A 147 -1.94 0.71 7.19
N VAL A 148 -2.82 0.30 6.27
CA VAL A 148 -2.72 0.59 4.85
C VAL A 148 -3.60 1.79 4.52
N GLY A 149 -2.97 2.87 4.07
CA GLY A 149 -3.65 4.04 3.56
C GLY A 149 -4.43 3.72 2.28
N ARG A 150 -5.47 4.51 2.02
CA ARG A 150 -6.08 4.51 0.69
C ARG A 150 -5.03 5.01 -0.32
N GLY A 151 -4.79 4.27 -1.39
CA GLY A 151 -3.85 4.67 -2.44
C GLY A 151 -4.30 5.96 -3.13
N ARG A 152 -3.36 6.86 -3.40
CA ARG A 152 -3.58 8.16 -4.07
C ARG A 152 -3.40 8.10 -5.59
N ASP A 153 -2.67 7.09 -6.07
CA ASP A 153 -2.40 6.84 -7.49
C ASP A 153 -2.97 5.48 -7.87
N LYS A 154 -4.30 5.40 -7.97
CA LYS A 154 -4.99 4.15 -8.29
C LYS A 154 -4.96 3.87 -9.80
N PRO A 155 -4.97 2.59 -10.23
CA PRO A 155 -4.94 1.41 -9.38
C PRO A 155 -3.51 1.05 -8.96
N CYS A 156 -3.35 0.67 -7.69
CA CYS A 156 -2.19 -0.14 -7.32
C CYS A 156 -2.39 -1.58 -7.83
N ARG A 157 -1.28 -2.23 -8.18
CA ARG A 157 -1.24 -3.56 -8.74
C ARG A 157 -0.30 -4.43 -7.94
N ALA A 158 -0.55 -5.73 -7.92
CA ALA A 158 0.35 -6.72 -7.36
C ALA A 158 0.50 -7.90 -8.33
N ALA A 159 1.55 -8.70 -8.13
CA ALA A 159 1.77 -9.91 -8.92
C ALA A 159 0.54 -10.83 -8.94
N ASN A 160 0.23 -11.38 -10.11
CA ASN A 160 -0.82 -12.36 -10.34
C ASN A 160 -0.24 -13.76 -10.54
N ALA A 161 -1.08 -14.79 -10.45
CA ALA A 161 -0.64 -16.18 -10.56
C ALA A 161 -0.11 -16.58 -11.95
N ARG A 162 -0.27 -15.73 -12.97
CA ARG A 162 0.13 -15.98 -14.36
C ARG A 162 1.43 -15.25 -14.75
N GLY A 163 2.17 -14.72 -13.77
CA GLY A 163 3.45 -14.02 -14.02
C GLY A 163 3.29 -12.58 -14.53
N GLY A 164 2.10 -11.99 -14.44
CA GLY A 164 1.88 -10.56 -14.68
C GLY A 164 1.40 -9.84 -13.43
N GLU A 165 0.84 -8.65 -13.59
CA GLU A 165 0.24 -7.89 -12.48
C GLU A 165 -1.28 -7.74 -12.68
N ALA A 166 -2.00 -7.50 -11.58
CA ALA A 166 -3.42 -7.18 -11.59
C ALA A 166 -3.76 -6.22 -10.44
N ALA A 167 -4.78 -5.39 -10.63
CA ALA A 167 -5.38 -4.67 -9.50
C ALA A 167 -6.28 -5.62 -8.69
N TYR A 168 -6.27 -5.46 -7.37
CA TYR A 168 -7.16 -6.19 -6.46
C TYR A 168 -8.00 -5.22 -5.64
N ILE A 169 -9.18 -5.64 -5.19
CA ILE A 169 -10.08 -4.87 -4.32
C ILE A 169 -10.64 -5.75 -3.19
N ARG A 170 -11.11 -5.11 -2.11
CA ARG A 170 -11.86 -5.77 -1.04
C ARG A 170 -13.35 -5.80 -1.37
N VAL A 171 -13.97 -6.95 -1.20
CA VAL A 171 -15.44 -7.12 -1.19
C VAL A 171 -15.80 -7.91 0.07
N GLY A 172 -16.27 -7.22 1.11
CA GLY A 172 -16.35 -7.83 2.44
C GLY A 172 -14.96 -8.20 2.96
N SER A 173 -14.77 -9.44 3.41
CA SER A 173 -13.48 -10.02 3.79
C SER A 173 -12.74 -10.71 2.63
N ALA A 174 -13.31 -10.70 1.41
CA ALA A 174 -12.68 -11.33 0.25
C ALA A 174 -11.78 -10.36 -0.51
N ILE A 175 -10.70 -10.88 -1.08
CA ILE A 175 -9.85 -10.20 -2.06
C ILE A 175 -10.27 -10.64 -3.46
N MET A 176 -10.63 -9.69 -4.32
CA MET A 176 -11.07 -9.96 -5.69
C MET A 176 -10.16 -9.27 -6.71
N PRO A 177 -9.70 -9.97 -7.76
CA PRO A 177 -9.00 -9.32 -8.87
C PRO A 177 -9.99 -8.46 -9.67
N VAL A 178 -9.52 -7.32 -10.14
CA VAL A 178 -10.29 -6.43 -11.01
C VAL A 178 -9.99 -6.80 -12.47
N PRO A 179 -11.00 -7.05 -13.31
CA PRO A 179 -10.77 -7.26 -14.73
C PRO A 179 -10.09 -6.06 -15.38
N LYS A 180 -9.10 -6.27 -16.27
CA LYS A 180 -8.32 -5.19 -16.89
C LYS A 180 -9.17 -4.06 -17.50
N GLY A 181 -10.33 -4.37 -18.08
CA GLY A 181 -11.24 -3.37 -18.67
C GLY A 181 -12.01 -2.51 -17.64
N GLU A 182 -12.03 -2.92 -16.38
CA GLU A 182 -12.78 -2.25 -15.31
C GLU A 182 -11.88 -1.42 -14.38
N GLU A 183 -10.56 -1.53 -14.49
CA GLU A 183 -9.60 -0.85 -13.61
C GLU A 183 -9.68 0.68 -13.72
N ALA A 184 -10.01 1.21 -14.90
CA ALA A 184 -10.22 2.65 -15.12
C ALA A 184 -11.35 3.25 -14.25
N ARG A 185 -12.22 2.43 -13.64
CA ARG A 185 -13.17 2.89 -12.63
C ARG A 185 -12.43 3.36 -11.37
N LEU A 186 -11.40 2.66 -10.92
CA LEU A 186 -10.64 2.99 -9.71
C LEU A 186 -9.94 4.34 -9.85
N GLU A 187 -9.34 4.60 -11.02
CA GLU A 187 -8.75 5.91 -11.38
C GLU A 187 -9.78 7.02 -11.30
N ARG A 188 -10.95 6.83 -11.93
CA ARG A 188 -12.03 7.84 -11.91
C ARG A 188 -12.53 8.10 -10.50
N GLU A 189 -12.74 7.06 -9.70
CA GLU A 189 -13.18 7.20 -8.32
C GLU A 189 -12.15 7.95 -7.45
N ASP A 190 -10.86 7.75 -7.72
CA ASP A 190 -9.80 8.39 -6.96
C ASP A 190 -9.53 9.82 -7.39
N ALA A 191 -9.41 10.07 -8.71
CA ALA A 191 -9.26 11.41 -9.27
C ALA A 191 -10.37 12.35 -8.80
N VAL A 192 -11.56 11.80 -8.59
CA VAL A 192 -12.70 12.54 -8.06
C VAL A 192 -12.52 12.83 -6.58
N ARG A 193 -12.20 11.82 -5.75
CA ARG A 193 -11.99 12.03 -4.32
C ARG A 193 -10.76 12.91 -4.03
N SER A 194 -9.82 12.99 -4.96
CA SER A 194 -8.66 13.88 -4.90
C SER A 194 -8.97 15.30 -5.39
N ARG A 195 -9.77 15.44 -6.46
CA ARG A 195 -10.24 16.76 -6.97
C ARG A 195 -11.25 17.41 -6.04
N ILE A 196 -12.12 16.60 -5.46
CA ILE A 196 -12.88 16.98 -4.29
C ILE A 196 -11.93 16.81 -3.11
N SER A 197 -10.98 17.72 -2.88
CA SER A 197 -10.37 17.82 -1.55
C SER A 197 -11.53 17.77 -0.57
N LEU A 198 -11.72 16.63 0.11
CA LEU A 198 -12.99 16.34 0.76
C LEU A 198 -13.00 17.24 2.00
N GLU A 199 -13.42 18.49 1.83
CA GLU A 199 -14.04 19.24 2.90
C GLU A 199 -14.95 18.24 3.62
N LYS A 200 -14.85 18.17 4.95
CA LYS A 200 -15.53 17.18 5.83
C LYS A 200 -16.99 16.86 5.43
N ILE A 201 -17.65 17.78 4.74
CA ILE A 201 -18.96 17.65 4.12
C ILE A 201 -19.06 16.49 3.11
N HIS A 202 -18.14 16.36 2.15
CA HIS A 202 -18.25 15.36 1.08
C HIS A 202 -18.06 13.92 1.59
N GLU A 203 -17.11 13.70 2.51
CA GLU A 203 -16.97 12.43 3.22
C GLU A 203 -18.25 12.05 3.97
N LYS A 204 -18.84 13.04 4.67
CA LYS A 204 -20.06 12.84 5.43
C LYS A 204 -21.22 12.43 4.51
N ILE A 205 -21.37 13.11 3.37
CA ILE A 205 -22.38 12.78 2.35
C ILE A 205 -22.16 11.35 1.82
N LEU A 206 -20.93 10.99 1.44
CA LEU A 206 -20.61 9.65 0.94
C LEU A 206 -20.96 8.56 1.95
N LYS A 207 -20.55 8.69 3.22
CA LYS A 207 -20.91 7.75 4.29
C LYS A 207 -22.42 7.63 4.49
N ILE A 208 -23.15 8.73 4.39
CA ILE A 208 -24.61 8.73 4.52
C ILE A 208 -25.27 7.99 3.35
N VAL A 209 -24.83 8.25 2.12
CA VAL A 209 -25.40 7.62 0.92
C VAL A 209 -25.05 6.13 0.85
N GLU A 210 -23.84 5.74 1.25
CA GLU A 210 -23.40 4.35 1.37
C GLU A 210 -24.31 3.55 2.30
N ARG A 211 -24.60 4.10 3.48
CA ARG A 211 -25.48 3.47 4.48
C ARG A 211 -26.96 3.50 4.11
N ASN A 212 -27.37 4.35 3.18
CA ASN A 212 -28.78 4.58 2.85
C ASN A 212 -28.98 4.71 1.32
N PRO A 213 -28.97 3.61 0.56
CA PRO A 213 -29.22 3.64 -0.88
C PRO A 213 -30.59 4.26 -1.20
N GLY A 214 -30.63 5.23 -2.13
CA GLY A 214 -31.87 5.91 -2.53
C GLY A 214 -32.33 7.02 -1.58
N ILE A 215 -31.43 7.52 -0.73
CA ILE A 215 -31.68 8.63 0.19
C ILE A 215 -31.98 9.94 -0.57
N THR A 216 -32.89 10.75 -0.02
CA THR A 216 -33.28 12.02 -0.62
C THR A 216 -32.36 13.16 -0.17
N LEU A 217 -32.26 14.21 -0.99
CA LEU A 217 -31.52 15.43 -0.64
C LEU A 217 -31.87 15.97 0.76
N LYS A 218 -33.17 15.98 1.11
CA LYS A 218 -33.66 16.49 2.40
C LYS A 218 -33.09 15.69 3.57
N LYS A 219 -33.04 14.36 3.45
CA LYS A 219 -32.48 13.48 4.49
C LYS A 219 -30.96 13.62 4.59
N ILE A 220 -30.27 13.76 3.46
CA ILE A 220 -28.81 14.05 3.46
C ILE A 220 -28.55 15.39 4.18
N ALA A 221 -29.32 16.44 3.86
CA ALA A 221 -29.19 17.76 4.48
C ALA A 221 -29.39 17.72 6.00
N GLN A 222 -30.43 17.00 6.47
CA GLN A 222 -30.67 16.78 7.90
C GLN A 222 -29.52 16.04 8.57
N ALA A 223 -29.06 14.92 8.01
CA ALA A 223 -27.96 14.13 8.58
C ALA A 223 -26.61 14.88 8.56
N CYS A 224 -26.39 15.76 7.58
CA CYS A 224 -25.21 16.61 7.52
C CYS A 224 -25.27 17.82 8.46
N ASN A 225 -26.45 18.21 8.95
CA ASN A 225 -26.73 19.50 9.59
C ASN A 225 -26.37 20.70 8.69
N LEU A 226 -26.82 20.65 7.43
CA LEU A 226 -26.53 21.66 6.41
C LEU A 226 -27.81 22.06 5.66
N SER A 227 -27.79 23.24 5.04
CA SER A 227 -28.88 23.64 4.14
C SER A 227 -28.92 22.76 2.89
N ALA A 228 -30.12 22.56 2.34
CA ALA A 228 -30.31 21.80 1.09
C ALA A 228 -29.48 22.37 -0.08
N TYR A 229 -29.24 23.68 -0.09
CA TYR A 229 -28.36 24.34 -1.06
C TYR A 229 -26.90 23.89 -0.91
N ARG A 230 -26.35 23.91 0.30
CA ARG A 230 -24.97 23.46 0.56
C ARG A 230 -24.77 21.99 0.21
N VAL A 231 -25.75 21.14 0.54
CA VAL A 231 -25.69 19.72 0.16
C VAL A 231 -25.81 19.53 -1.34
N ARG A 232 -26.69 20.26 -2.04
CA ARG A 232 -26.74 20.22 -3.51
C ARG A 232 -25.40 20.62 -4.12
N LYS A 233 -24.81 21.72 -3.66
CA LYS A 233 -23.52 22.21 -4.15
C LYS A 233 -22.41 21.16 -3.95
N ALA A 234 -22.39 20.50 -2.79
CA ALA A 234 -21.44 19.42 -2.49
C ALA A 234 -21.74 18.12 -3.26
N LEU A 235 -22.99 17.86 -3.66
CA LEU A 235 -23.34 16.71 -4.49
C LEU A 235 -22.90 16.87 -5.95
N VAL A 236 -22.82 18.10 -6.49
CA VAL A 236 -22.44 18.33 -7.90
C VAL A 236 -21.16 17.58 -8.30
N PRO A 237 -20.01 17.73 -7.60
CA PRO A 237 -18.81 17.01 -8.01
C PRO A 237 -18.90 15.49 -7.75
N LEU A 238 -19.69 15.05 -6.75
CA LEU A 238 -19.96 13.64 -6.49
C LEU A 238 -20.86 12.98 -7.55
N LEU A 239 -21.71 13.76 -8.22
CA LEU A 239 -22.55 13.31 -9.33
C LEU A 239 -21.75 13.31 -10.64
N GLN A 240 -21.01 14.39 -10.92
CA GLN A 240 -20.17 14.52 -12.13
C GLN A 240 -19.11 13.43 -12.23
N SER A 241 -18.67 12.93 -11.08
CA SER A 241 -17.73 11.82 -10.99
C SER A 241 -18.33 10.43 -11.17
N GLY A 242 -19.64 10.32 -11.02
CA GLY A 242 -20.33 9.03 -10.96
C GLY A 242 -20.08 8.25 -9.67
N LEU A 243 -19.51 8.84 -8.60
CA LEU A 243 -19.45 8.20 -7.28
C LEU A 243 -20.85 8.08 -6.66
N VAL A 244 -21.63 9.13 -6.82
CA VAL A 244 -23.05 9.17 -6.50
C VAL A 244 -23.80 9.20 -7.83
N VAL A 245 -24.86 8.41 -7.93
CA VAL A 245 -25.80 8.44 -9.05
C VAL A 245 -27.20 8.74 -8.55
N GLU A 246 -27.93 9.49 -9.36
CA GLU A 246 -29.33 9.79 -9.13
C GLU A 246 -30.18 8.80 -9.93
N LYS A 247 -30.69 7.74 -9.27
CA LYS A 247 -31.47 6.69 -9.95
C LYS A 247 -32.95 7.07 -10.17
N ASN A 248 -33.46 8.02 -9.39
CA ASN A 248 -34.79 8.62 -9.53
C ASN A 248 -34.66 10.11 -9.19
N PRO A 249 -35.53 10.99 -9.71
CA PRO A 249 -35.49 12.41 -9.40
C PRO A 249 -35.41 12.66 -7.88
N GLY A 250 -34.31 13.24 -7.43
CA GLY A 250 -33.99 13.58 -6.04
C GLY A 250 -33.54 12.42 -5.15
N ARG A 251 -33.25 11.22 -5.68
CA ARG A 251 -32.77 10.05 -4.91
C ARG A 251 -31.37 9.62 -5.30
N TYR A 252 -30.48 9.65 -4.32
CA TYR A 252 -29.06 9.42 -4.49
C TYR A 252 -28.65 8.06 -3.96
N THR A 253 -27.78 7.37 -4.69
CA THR A 253 -27.15 6.13 -4.27
C THR A 253 -25.69 6.16 -4.71
N LEU A 254 -24.83 5.37 -4.07
CA LEU A 254 -23.53 5.09 -4.66
C LEU A 254 -23.73 4.24 -5.91
N ARG A 255 -22.86 4.46 -6.91
CA ARG A 255 -22.85 3.68 -8.14
C ARG A 255 -22.32 2.27 -7.91
#